data_AF-A0AAD2HMG6-F1
#
_entry.id   AF-A0AAD2HMG6-F1
#
_cell.length_a   1.000
_cell.length_b   1.000
_cell.length_c   1.000
_cell.angle_alpha   90.00
_cell.angle_beta   90.00
_cell.angle_gamma   90.00
#
_symmetry.space_group_name_H-M   'P 1'
#
loop_
_entity.id
_entity.type
_entity.pdbx_description
1 polymer ?
#
loop_
_entity_poly.entity_id
_entity_poly.type
_entity_poly.pdbx_seq_one_letter_code
_entity_poly.pdbx_strand_id
1 'polypeptide(L)'
;MSEVLGVIVIARNGDREEYYQDPKTYAPALTDSTALGVSQLHLLGEQLRETYLTPGSSSFISEISPDLVDTEQVKVRAKAGGEGAVVFDSAIALLQGLFPPNPKNKITLASGTTVSAPLGGYQYVPMETVEPGNDRSMESWTDCPNFQKHIAAFHSSDEFKAKAKEAAPFLGDLHDFVFGRTTTLENIWNIHDFLSTQLMYNQTFAYRLPPTYIEQARALADWHQDGVFSDEQADGVGNVAGRTMMHTIINSLERIAFNGDPLQFMVVQTTYQPFISLFHGTEMIKENPELKGIPNFGSALAIELRRGAPPDSRDFLRFKFKNGTNAADDWKLVFPFGHRSDVPLTEFIYRAEGAAISSNKQWAQVCGVSSAETQPALAAAIQTAAGKTSIQLAFGIMSFFVLCFVAVMGLRAKLARNRARYVRLAEENETLQTYRYADQKPMEKTRLV
;
A
#
# COMPACT_ATOMS: atom_id res chain seq x y z
N MET A 1 20.65 -19.52 17.87
CA MET A 1 20.45 -18.57 16.75
C MET A 1 19.09 -17.93 16.92
N SER A 2 18.88 -16.68 16.48
CA SER A 2 17.57 -16.03 16.60
C SER A 2 16.59 -16.64 15.60
N GLU A 3 15.38 -16.89 16.06
CA GLU A 3 14.27 -17.44 15.28
C GLU A 3 13.54 -16.32 14.52
N VAL A 4 13.08 -16.57 13.30
CA VAL A 4 12.24 -15.63 12.55
C VAL A 4 10.77 -15.95 12.84
N LEU A 5 10.05 -15.01 13.43
CA LEU A 5 8.61 -15.16 13.73
C LEU A 5 7.74 -14.83 12.51
N GLY A 6 8.21 -13.88 11.70
CA GLY A 6 7.53 -13.46 10.48
C GLY A 6 8.28 -12.36 9.75
N VAL A 7 7.75 -11.97 8.59
CA VAL A 7 8.35 -10.97 7.71
C VAL A 7 7.29 -10.09 7.07
N ILE A 8 7.61 -8.80 6.94
CA ILE A 8 6.89 -7.84 6.11
C ILE A 8 7.75 -7.54 4.89
N VAL A 9 7.22 -7.75 3.69
CA VAL A 9 7.87 -7.47 2.42
C VAL A 9 7.12 -6.33 1.73
N ILE A 10 7.78 -5.19 1.57
CA ILE A 10 7.29 -4.10 0.74
C ILE A 10 7.99 -4.23 -0.61
N ALA A 11 7.23 -4.46 -1.68
CA ALA A 11 7.77 -4.72 -3.01
C ALA A 11 7.32 -3.65 -3.99
N ARG A 12 8.27 -3.10 -4.77
CA ARG A 12 7.97 -2.25 -5.93
C ARG A 12 7.45 -3.15 -7.04
N ASN A 13 6.48 -2.65 -7.81
CA ASN A 13 6.00 -3.27 -9.04
C ASN A 13 7.15 -3.61 -10.02
N GLY A 14 6.83 -4.51 -10.94
CA GLY A 14 7.71 -4.86 -12.04
C GLY A 14 7.75 -3.78 -13.11
N ASP A 15 8.62 -3.99 -14.09
CA ASP A 15 8.66 -3.25 -15.32
C ASP A 15 7.27 -3.12 -15.97
N ARG A 16 7.03 -1.97 -16.59
CA ARG A 16 5.75 -1.59 -17.17
C ARG A 16 5.97 -0.72 -18.40
N GLU A 17 4.89 -0.50 -19.13
CA GLU A 17 4.86 0.50 -20.19
C GLU A 17 5.10 1.92 -19.64
N GLU A 18 5.24 2.89 -20.55
CA GLU A 18 5.41 4.29 -20.19
C GLU A 18 4.30 4.73 -19.23
N TYR A 19 4.66 5.58 -18.27
CA TYR A 19 3.74 6.14 -17.30
C TYR A 19 4.02 7.62 -17.12
N TYR A 20 2.97 8.40 -17.27
CA TYR A 20 2.99 9.83 -17.06
C TYR A 20 2.29 10.21 -15.76
N GLN A 21 2.84 11.19 -15.06
CA GLN A 21 2.18 11.84 -13.93
C GLN A 21 2.21 13.36 -14.10
N ASP A 22 1.14 14.04 -13.72
CA ASP A 22 1.14 15.50 -13.69
C ASP A 22 2.22 16.02 -12.71
N PRO A 23 3.13 16.91 -13.16
CA PRO A 23 4.25 17.35 -12.35
C PRO A 23 3.96 18.02 -11.01
N LYS A 24 2.74 18.54 -10.85
CA LYS A 24 2.35 19.36 -9.69
C LYS A 24 1.46 18.59 -8.73
N THR A 25 0.60 17.74 -9.28
CA THR A 25 -0.43 17.03 -8.53
C THR A 25 -0.15 15.54 -8.39
N TYR A 26 0.82 15.00 -9.15
CA TYR A 26 1.08 13.57 -9.28
C TYR A 26 -0.13 12.75 -9.76
N ALA A 27 -1.11 13.43 -10.37
CA ALA A 27 -2.26 12.78 -10.97
C ALA A 27 -1.76 11.79 -12.06
N PRO A 28 -2.17 10.51 -11.97
CA PRO A 28 -1.61 9.44 -12.78
C PRO A 28 -2.28 9.33 -14.16
N ALA A 29 -1.51 8.95 -15.18
CA ALA A 29 -2.04 8.36 -16.40
C ALA A 29 -2.30 6.85 -16.23
N LEU A 30 -2.76 6.18 -17.28
CA LEU A 30 -2.86 4.72 -17.31
C LEU A 30 -1.54 4.11 -17.80
N THR A 31 -1.24 2.89 -17.35
CA THR A 31 -0.08 2.11 -17.76
C THR A 31 -0.34 0.62 -17.51
N ASP A 32 0.35 -0.24 -18.24
CA ASP A 32 0.14 -1.70 -18.24
C ASP A 32 1.43 -2.46 -17.94
N SER A 33 1.27 -3.67 -17.39
CA SER A 33 2.39 -4.55 -17.05
C SER A 33 3.05 -5.09 -18.32
N THR A 34 4.37 -5.19 -18.32
CA THR A 34 5.09 -5.94 -19.35
C THR A 34 5.32 -7.38 -18.94
N ALA A 35 5.60 -8.26 -19.91
CA ALA A 35 6.06 -9.62 -19.64
C ALA A 35 7.36 -9.65 -18.82
N LEU A 36 8.23 -8.65 -19.00
CA LEU A 36 9.44 -8.49 -18.19
C LEU A 36 9.07 -8.19 -16.74
N GLY A 37 8.11 -7.30 -16.49
CA GLY A 37 7.70 -6.91 -15.14
C GLY A 37 7.11 -8.06 -14.33
N VAL A 38 6.19 -8.83 -14.92
CA VAL A 38 5.65 -10.01 -14.21
C VAL A 38 6.73 -11.07 -13.98
N SER A 39 7.68 -11.23 -14.92
CA SER A 39 8.81 -12.16 -14.76
C SER A 39 9.75 -11.73 -13.61
N GLN A 40 10.05 -10.43 -13.49
CA GLN A 40 10.83 -9.87 -12.39
C GLN A 40 10.21 -10.18 -11.02
N LEU A 41 8.90 -10.06 -10.91
CA LEU A 41 8.19 -10.25 -9.64
C LEU A 41 8.00 -11.72 -9.31
N HIS A 42 7.82 -12.56 -10.32
CA HIS A 42 7.88 -14.01 -10.15
C HIS A 42 9.22 -14.46 -9.55
N LEU A 43 10.34 -13.99 -10.12
CA LEU A 43 11.69 -14.28 -9.60
C LEU A 43 11.88 -13.76 -8.16
N LEU A 44 11.34 -12.57 -7.84
CA LEU A 44 11.36 -12.09 -6.45
C LEU A 44 10.59 -13.03 -5.52
N GLY A 45 9.42 -13.52 -5.95
CA GLY A 45 8.63 -14.50 -5.22
C GLY A 45 9.39 -15.80 -4.94
N GLU A 46 10.10 -16.33 -5.94
CA GLU A 46 10.95 -17.52 -5.80
C GLU A 46 12.06 -17.30 -4.75
N GLN A 47 12.74 -16.16 -4.79
CA GLN A 47 13.79 -15.83 -3.81
C GLN A 47 13.25 -15.70 -2.39
N LEU A 48 12.07 -15.11 -2.23
CA LEU A 48 11.40 -15.01 -0.94
C LEU A 48 10.98 -16.39 -0.42
N ARG A 49 10.52 -17.28 -1.31
CA ARG A 49 10.22 -18.69 -0.96
C ARG A 49 11.47 -19.42 -0.49
N GLU A 50 12.58 -19.30 -1.22
CA GLU A 50 13.87 -19.89 -0.82
C GLU A 50 14.33 -19.36 0.54
N THR A 51 14.13 -18.06 0.80
CA THR A 51 14.59 -17.42 2.04
C THR A 51 13.71 -17.76 3.24
N TYR A 52 12.38 -17.74 3.09
CA TYR A 52 11.45 -17.73 4.23
C TYR A 52 10.60 -19.00 4.36
N LEU A 53 10.41 -19.76 3.28
CA LEU A 53 9.54 -20.96 3.26
C LEU A 53 10.32 -22.26 3.09
N THR A 54 11.65 -22.22 2.89
CA THR A 54 12.47 -23.43 2.67
C THR A 54 13.14 -23.88 3.97
N PRO A 55 12.82 -25.09 4.47
CA PRO A 55 13.51 -25.66 5.63
C PRO A 55 15.02 -25.73 5.39
N GLY A 56 15.81 -25.18 6.32
CA GLY A 56 17.27 -25.09 6.21
C GLY A 56 17.80 -23.71 5.83
N SER A 57 16.94 -22.79 5.38
CA SER A 57 17.31 -21.37 5.32
C SER A 57 17.54 -20.80 6.73
N SER A 58 18.54 -19.92 6.88
CA SER A 58 18.81 -19.20 8.13
C SER A 58 17.70 -18.21 8.52
N SER A 59 16.78 -17.93 7.59
CA SER A 59 15.63 -17.04 7.78
C SER A 59 14.30 -17.78 7.58
N PHE A 60 14.31 -19.12 7.61
CA PHE A 60 13.08 -19.91 7.58
C PHE A 60 12.13 -19.51 8.72
N ILE A 61 10.86 -19.31 8.39
CA ILE A 61 9.80 -19.00 9.37
C ILE A 61 9.26 -20.34 9.90
N SER A 62 9.54 -20.68 11.15
CA SER A 62 9.36 -22.04 11.68
C SER A 62 7.93 -22.60 11.53
N GLU A 63 6.93 -21.75 11.79
CA GLU A 63 5.53 -22.16 11.92
C GLU A 63 4.69 -21.91 10.65
N ILE A 64 5.31 -21.48 9.54
CA ILE A 64 4.59 -21.21 8.29
C ILE A 64 4.32 -22.49 7.51
N SER A 65 3.21 -22.54 6.78
CA SER A 65 2.88 -23.63 5.86
C SER A 65 3.53 -23.42 4.48
N PRO A 66 4.62 -24.15 4.14
CA PRO A 66 5.39 -23.84 2.93
C PRO A 66 4.84 -24.50 1.66
N ASP A 67 4.10 -25.60 1.81
CA ASP A 67 3.61 -26.43 0.70
C ASP A 67 2.32 -25.90 0.09
N LEU A 68 1.28 -25.83 0.92
CA LEU A 68 -0.01 -25.23 0.60
C LEU A 68 -0.18 -23.99 1.46
N VAL A 69 -0.51 -22.87 0.82
CA VAL A 69 -0.73 -21.60 1.51
C VAL A 69 -1.83 -21.74 2.55
N ASP A 70 -1.50 -21.34 3.79
CA ASP A 70 -2.50 -21.02 4.80
C ASP A 70 -2.84 -19.54 4.68
N THR A 71 -4.09 -19.25 4.31
CA THR A 71 -4.56 -17.88 4.10
C THR A 71 -4.67 -17.06 5.38
N GLU A 72 -4.61 -17.70 6.55
CA GLU A 72 -4.56 -16.99 7.83
C GLU A 72 -3.13 -16.53 8.16
N GLN A 73 -2.11 -17.24 7.66
CA GLN A 73 -0.70 -16.94 7.89
C GLN A 73 -0.14 -15.87 6.93
N VAL A 74 -0.78 -15.70 5.77
CA VAL A 74 -0.31 -14.82 4.70
C VAL A 74 -1.32 -13.70 4.44
N LYS A 75 -0.84 -12.45 4.48
CA LYS A 75 -1.64 -11.27 4.11
C LYS A 75 -1.00 -10.53 2.96
N VAL A 76 -1.81 -10.16 1.96
CA VAL A 76 -1.35 -9.40 0.80
C VAL A 76 -2.19 -8.14 0.63
N ARG A 77 -1.53 -7.00 0.48
CA ARG A 77 -2.13 -5.72 0.12
C ARG A 77 -1.48 -5.20 -1.16
N ALA A 78 -2.27 -4.73 -2.10
CA ALA A 78 -1.80 -4.12 -3.35
C ALA A 78 -2.39 -2.73 -3.52
N LYS A 79 -1.53 -1.74 -3.78
CA LYS A 79 -1.95 -0.39 -4.19
C LYS A 79 -2.83 -0.49 -5.44
N ALA A 80 -3.97 0.19 -5.45
CA ALA A 80 -4.93 0.15 -6.55
C ALA A 80 -5.36 1.54 -7.07
N GLY A 81 -4.56 2.58 -6.87
CA GLY A 81 -4.74 3.88 -7.55
C GLY A 81 -4.01 3.93 -8.88
N GLY A 82 -3.17 4.95 -9.14
CA GLY A 82 -2.66 5.27 -10.48
C GLY A 82 -2.08 4.10 -11.28
N GLU A 83 -1.02 3.48 -10.76
CA GLU A 83 -0.38 2.29 -11.36
C GLU A 83 -1.07 0.97 -10.93
N GLY A 84 -2.34 1.02 -10.55
CA GLY A 84 -3.04 -0.06 -9.85
C GLY A 84 -3.05 -1.40 -10.59
N ALA A 85 -3.25 -1.38 -11.91
CA ALA A 85 -3.21 -2.60 -12.74
C ALA A 85 -1.82 -3.26 -12.70
N VAL A 86 -0.77 -2.46 -12.85
CA VAL A 86 0.63 -2.95 -12.82
C VAL A 86 1.00 -3.53 -11.46
N VAL A 87 0.60 -2.85 -10.38
CA VAL A 87 0.83 -3.30 -9.02
C VAL A 87 0.06 -4.60 -8.75
N PHE A 88 -1.18 -4.70 -9.20
CA PHE A 88 -2.01 -5.90 -9.05
C PHE A 88 -1.40 -7.12 -9.75
N ASP A 89 -1.03 -6.99 -11.03
CA ASP A 89 -0.39 -8.06 -11.79
C ASP A 89 0.96 -8.46 -11.17
N SER A 90 1.75 -7.48 -10.72
CA SER A 90 3.01 -7.69 -10.01
C SER A 90 2.82 -8.52 -8.74
N ALA A 91 1.77 -8.24 -7.96
CA ALA A 91 1.46 -9.01 -6.77
C ALA A 91 1.11 -10.45 -7.11
N ILE A 92 0.29 -10.68 -8.13
CA ILE A 92 -0.07 -12.03 -8.60
C ILE A 92 1.17 -12.80 -9.03
N ALA A 93 2.05 -12.17 -9.82
CA ALA A 93 3.27 -12.80 -10.29
C ALA A 93 4.22 -13.15 -9.14
N LEU A 94 4.38 -12.24 -8.16
CA LEU A 94 5.14 -12.52 -6.93
C LEU A 94 4.57 -13.71 -6.18
N LEU A 95 3.25 -13.78 -6.01
CA LEU A 95 2.59 -14.88 -5.32
C LEU A 95 2.72 -16.21 -6.08
N GLN A 96 2.78 -16.18 -7.41
CA GLN A 96 3.08 -17.36 -8.22
C GLN A 96 4.49 -17.92 -7.96
N GLY A 97 5.48 -17.06 -7.69
CA GLY A 97 6.83 -17.50 -7.30
C GLY A 97 6.89 -17.93 -5.83
N LEU A 98 6.18 -17.23 -4.95
CA LEU A 98 6.16 -17.49 -3.51
C LEU A 98 5.44 -18.81 -3.16
N PHE A 99 4.29 -19.04 -3.78
CA PHE A 99 3.44 -20.23 -3.63
C PHE A 99 3.14 -20.84 -5.02
N PRO A 100 4.11 -21.55 -5.61
CA PRO A 100 3.96 -22.13 -6.94
C PRO A 100 2.86 -23.20 -6.99
N PRO A 101 2.36 -23.57 -8.20
CA PRO A 101 1.38 -24.64 -8.34
C PRO A 101 1.81 -25.93 -7.64
N ASN A 102 0.91 -26.50 -6.85
CA ASN A 102 1.17 -27.70 -6.05
C ASN A 102 0.08 -28.76 -6.30
N PRO A 103 0.42 -29.97 -6.79
CA PRO A 103 -0.56 -31.04 -7.02
C PRO A 103 -1.32 -31.51 -5.77
N LYS A 104 -0.88 -31.11 -4.57
CA LYS A 104 -1.62 -31.33 -3.31
C LYS A 104 -2.83 -30.40 -3.17
N ASN A 105 -2.93 -29.31 -3.94
CA ASN A 105 -4.10 -28.44 -3.94
C ASN A 105 -5.26 -29.11 -4.68
N LYS A 106 -5.95 -29.99 -3.97
CA LYS A 106 -7.04 -30.82 -4.47
C LYS A 106 -8.01 -31.17 -3.35
N ILE A 107 -9.24 -31.50 -3.74
CA ILE A 107 -10.28 -31.97 -2.84
C ILE A 107 -10.79 -33.34 -3.28
N THR A 108 -11.24 -34.16 -2.34
CA THR A 108 -11.95 -35.41 -2.63
C THR A 108 -13.43 -35.19 -2.37
N LEU A 109 -14.24 -35.38 -3.41
CA LEU A 109 -15.69 -35.26 -3.34
C LEU A 109 -16.31 -36.48 -2.64
N ALA A 110 -17.55 -36.35 -2.17
CA ALA A 110 -18.29 -37.46 -1.56
C ALA A 110 -18.46 -38.68 -2.50
N SER A 111 -18.37 -38.48 -3.82
CA SER A 111 -18.36 -39.54 -4.83
C SER A 111 -17.06 -40.36 -4.88
N GLY A 112 -16.03 -39.97 -4.12
CA GLY A 112 -14.68 -40.52 -4.19
C GLY A 112 -13.83 -39.94 -5.34
N THR A 113 -14.39 -39.05 -6.17
CA THR A 113 -13.64 -38.37 -7.23
C THR A 113 -12.73 -37.29 -6.65
N THR A 114 -11.47 -37.26 -7.08
CA THR A 114 -10.53 -36.19 -6.72
C THR A 114 -10.53 -35.11 -7.79
N VAL A 115 -10.69 -33.85 -7.35
CA VAL A 115 -10.61 -32.66 -8.22
C VAL A 115 -9.41 -31.84 -7.78
N SER A 116 -8.46 -31.65 -8.69
CA SER A 116 -7.32 -30.76 -8.47
C SER A 116 -7.64 -29.34 -8.91
N ALA A 117 -7.03 -28.36 -8.25
CA ALA A 117 -7.09 -26.99 -8.73
C ALA A 117 -6.47 -26.88 -10.14
N PRO A 118 -6.94 -25.94 -11.00
CA PRO A 118 -6.41 -25.73 -12.35
C PRO A 118 -4.90 -25.42 -12.38
N LEU A 119 -4.33 -25.36 -13.59
CA LEU A 119 -2.93 -24.95 -13.83
C LEU A 119 -1.91 -25.77 -13.01
N GLY A 120 -2.17 -27.08 -12.85
CA GLY A 120 -1.26 -27.97 -12.12
C GLY A 120 -1.36 -27.86 -10.59
N GLY A 121 -2.44 -27.28 -10.07
CA GLY A 121 -2.64 -27.08 -8.63
C GLY A 121 -2.32 -25.65 -8.17
N TYR A 122 -2.59 -24.66 -9.01
CA TYR A 122 -2.37 -23.24 -8.67
C TYR A 122 -3.03 -22.86 -7.34
N GLN A 123 -2.34 -22.06 -6.54
CA GLN A 123 -2.74 -21.70 -5.18
C GLN A 123 -3.33 -20.28 -5.19
N TYR A 124 -4.54 -20.13 -4.67
CA TYR A 124 -5.25 -18.84 -4.66
C TYR A 124 -5.03 -18.13 -3.34
N VAL A 125 -4.11 -17.17 -3.31
CA VAL A 125 -3.85 -16.32 -2.14
C VAL A 125 -4.76 -15.10 -2.19
N PRO A 126 -5.60 -14.84 -1.17
CA PRO A 126 -6.42 -13.64 -1.11
C PRO A 126 -5.57 -12.38 -1.06
N MET A 127 -5.96 -11.37 -1.83
CA MET A 127 -5.29 -10.08 -1.89
C MET A 127 -6.30 -8.96 -1.72
N GLU A 128 -5.94 -7.96 -0.90
CA GLU A 128 -6.72 -6.75 -0.71
C GLU A 128 -6.16 -5.63 -1.59
N THR A 129 -7.02 -5.08 -2.45
CA THR A 129 -6.71 -3.87 -3.21
C THR A 129 -6.99 -2.64 -2.35
N VAL A 130 -6.07 -1.68 -2.37
CA VAL A 130 -6.13 -0.45 -1.57
C VAL A 130 -6.29 0.73 -2.51
N GLU A 131 -7.54 1.16 -2.67
CA GLU A 131 -7.91 2.30 -3.51
C GLU A 131 -7.85 3.60 -2.71
N PRO A 132 -7.15 4.65 -3.21
CA PRO A 132 -6.96 5.90 -2.47
C PRO A 132 -8.27 6.62 -2.10
N GLY A 133 -9.36 6.39 -2.85
CA GLY A 133 -10.68 6.94 -2.53
C GLY A 133 -11.29 6.38 -1.23
N ASN A 134 -10.90 5.17 -0.83
CA ASN A 134 -11.42 4.48 0.35
C ASN A 134 -10.37 4.36 1.47
N ASP A 135 -9.10 4.16 1.12
CA ASP A 135 -8.00 3.96 2.06
C ASP A 135 -6.73 4.65 1.55
N ARG A 136 -6.25 5.62 2.33
CA ARG A 136 -5.07 6.43 1.99
C ARG A 136 -3.76 5.77 2.38
N SER A 137 -3.76 4.53 2.89
CA SER A 137 -2.55 3.93 3.46
C SER A 137 -1.42 3.67 2.45
N MET A 138 -1.75 3.52 1.15
CA MET A 138 -0.79 3.13 0.09
C MET A 138 -0.58 4.16 -1.02
N GLU A 139 -1.41 5.20 -1.10
CA GLU A 139 -1.32 6.27 -2.10
C GLU A 139 -1.78 7.61 -1.52
N SER A 140 -1.07 8.02 -0.46
CA SER A 140 -1.42 9.16 0.39
C SER A 140 -1.05 10.54 -0.18
N TRP A 141 -0.24 10.59 -1.24
CA TRP A 141 0.18 11.85 -1.84
C TRP A 141 -0.85 12.44 -2.83
N THR A 142 -1.81 11.63 -3.28
CA THR A 142 -2.90 12.07 -4.17
C THR A 142 -3.96 12.85 -3.38
N ASP A 143 -4.62 13.82 -4.02
CA ASP A 143 -5.63 14.70 -3.39
C ASP A 143 -5.18 15.34 -2.07
N CYS A 144 -3.88 15.64 -1.93
CA CYS A 144 -3.30 16.20 -0.71
C CYS A 144 -2.82 17.64 -0.96
N PRO A 145 -3.64 18.67 -0.65
CA PRO A 145 -3.28 20.08 -0.89
C PRO A 145 -1.96 20.50 -0.24
N ASN A 146 -1.66 20.05 0.97
CA ASN A 146 -0.39 20.38 1.62
C ASN A 146 0.82 19.69 0.95
N PHE A 147 0.65 18.49 0.37
CA PHE A 147 1.69 17.87 -0.44
C PHE A 147 1.92 18.61 -1.76
N GLN A 148 0.86 19.12 -2.40
CA GLN A 148 1.00 19.98 -3.58
C GLN A 148 1.71 21.30 -3.26
N LYS A 149 1.45 21.89 -2.08
CA LYS A 149 2.21 23.05 -1.59
C LYS A 149 3.67 22.72 -1.34
N HIS A 150 3.97 21.53 -0.81
CA HIS A 150 5.34 21.03 -0.65
C HIS A 150 6.07 20.95 -1.98
N ILE A 151 5.46 20.32 -3.00
CA ILE A 151 6.02 20.27 -4.36
C ILE A 151 6.27 21.68 -4.90
N ALA A 152 5.30 22.58 -4.79
CA ALA A 152 5.44 23.96 -5.26
C ALA A 152 6.57 24.71 -4.53
N ALA A 153 6.71 24.49 -3.22
CA ALA A 153 7.80 25.06 -2.42
C ALA A 153 9.16 24.53 -2.88
N PHE A 154 9.29 23.21 -3.06
CA PHE A 154 10.50 22.57 -3.59
C PHE A 154 10.89 23.12 -4.97
N HIS A 155 9.96 23.16 -5.93
CA HIS A 155 10.19 23.71 -7.27
C HIS A 155 10.57 25.19 -7.27
N SER A 156 10.13 25.94 -6.26
CA SER A 156 10.46 27.37 -6.10
C SER A 156 11.74 27.64 -5.30
N SER A 157 12.36 26.60 -4.72
CA SER A 157 13.54 26.73 -3.86
C SER A 157 14.79 27.15 -4.62
N ASP A 158 15.75 27.74 -3.90
CA ASP A 158 17.02 28.15 -4.52
C ASP A 158 17.89 26.96 -4.94
N GLU A 159 17.80 25.85 -4.20
CA GLU A 159 18.46 24.59 -4.58
C GLU A 159 17.91 24.07 -5.91
N PHE A 160 16.58 24.07 -6.08
CA PHE A 160 15.96 23.64 -7.32
C PHE A 160 16.31 24.55 -8.49
N LYS A 161 16.28 25.87 -8.31
CA LYS A 161 16.70 26.82 -9.36
C LYS A 161 18.17 26.62 -9.75
N ALA A 162 19.04 26.33 -8.78
CA ALA A 162 20.44 26.04 -9.05
C ALA A 162 20.60 24.74 -9.85
N LYS A 163 19.92 23.67 -9.44
CA LYS A 163 19.93 22.38 -10.16
C LYS A 163 19.31 22.50 -11.56
N ALA A 164 18.25 23.30 -11.73
CA ALA A 164 17.64 23.56 -13.04
C ALA A 164 18.60 24.29 -13.98
N LYS A 165 19.36 25.26 -13.45
CA LYS A 165 20.41 25.96 -14.22
C LYS A 165 21.55 25.01 -14.62
N GLU A 166 21.95 24.12 -13.72
CA GLU A 166 22.96 23.08 -13.99
C GLU A 166 22.49 22.09 -15.07
N ALA A 167 21.22 21.66 -15.00
CA ALA A 167 20.63 20.71 -15.94
C ALA A 167 20.23 21.32 -17.30
N ALA A 168 20.17 22.65 -17.41
CA ALA A 168 19.65 23.33 -18.60
C ALA A 168 20.32 22.93 -19.92
N PRO A 169 21.66 22.76 -20.02
CA PRO A 169 22.28 22.28 -21.26
C PRO A 169 21.78 20.89 -21.67
N PHE A 170 21.75 19.94 -20.73
CA PHE A 170 21.27 18.58 -20.97
C PHE A 170 19.78 18.55 -21.37
N LEU A 171 18.93 19.30 -20.66
CA LEU A 171 17.51 19.41 -20.97
C LEU A 171 17.25 20.06 -22.35
N GLY A 172 18.14 20.96 -22.78
CA GLY A 172 18.13 21.54 -24.13
C GLY A 172 18.44 20.50 -25.20
N ASP A 173 19.50 19.72 -25.01
CA ASP A 173 19.93 18.69 -25.97
C ASP A 173 18.93 17.52 -26.09
N LEU A 174 18.14 17.26 -25.03
CA LEU A 174 17.13 16.20 -25.01
C LEU A 174 15.94 16.43 -25.96
N HIS A 175 15.72 17.65 -26.43
CA HIS A 175 14.52 18.04 -27.17
C HIS A 175 14.20 17.10 -28.35
N ASP A 176 15.23 16.69 -29.10
CA ASP A 176 15.07 15.84 -30.29
C ASP A 176 14.82 14.36 -29.96
N PHE A 177 15.00 13.97 -28.70
CA PHE A 177 14.84 12.59 -28.22
C PHE A 177 13.54 12.37 -27.44
N VAL A 178 12.76 13.41 -27.14
CA VAL A 178 11.57 13.30 -26.29
C VAL A 178 10.25 13.61 -27.01
N PHE A 179 10.28 13.68 -28.34
CA PHE A 179 9.10 13.80 -29.22
C PHE A 179 8.11 14.91 -28.79
N GLY A 180 8.64 16.10 -28.49
CA GLY A 180 7.84 17.27 -28.12
C GLY A 180 7.34 17.29 -26.67
N ARG A 181 7.81 16.38 -25.81
CA ARG A 181 7.57 16.44 -24.35
C ARG A 181 8.28 17.64 -23.75
N THR A 182 7.67 18.20 -22.70
CA THR A 182 8.23 19.31 -21.93
C THR A 182 9.55 18.90 -21.26
N THR A 183 10.67 19.50 -21.67
CA THR A 183 12.01 19.26 -21.13
C THR A 183 12.39 20.22 -20.01
N THR A 184 11.70 20.13 -18.88
CA THR A 184 12.05 20.92 -17.68
C THR A 184 12.43 20.02 -16.51
N LEU A 185 13.14 20.59 -15.52
CA LEU A 185 13.51 19.84 -14.32
C LEU A 185 12.27 19.39 -13.53
N GLU A 186 11.19 20.17 -13.55
CA GLU A 186 9.91 19.79 -12.95
C GLU A 186 9.26 18.59 -13.64
N ASN A 187 9.68 18.18 -14.83
CA ASN A 187 9.11 17.03 -15.54
C ASN A 187 10.10 15.87 -15.68
N ILE A 188 11.26 15.94 -15.02
CA ILE A 188 12.41 15.10 -15.35
C ILE A 188 12.21 13.60 -15.10
N TRP A 189 11.39 13.20 -14.13
CA TRP A 189 11.12 11.78 -13.90
C TRP A 189 10.22 11.19 -14.98
N ASN A 190 9.25 11.96 -15.51
CA ASN A 190 8.44 11.53 -16.66
C ASN A 190 9.32 11.43 -17.91
N ILE A 191 10.29 12.33 -18.08
CA ILE A 191 11.27 12.26 -19.17
C ILE A 191 12.12 11.00 -19.02
N HIS A 192 12.65 10.75 -17.82
CA HIS A 192 13.42 9.54 -17.55
C HIS A 192 12.59 8.27 -17.77
N ASP A 193 11.32 8.24 -17.35
CA ASP A 193 10.41 7.12 -17.59
C ASP A 193 10.26 6.86 -19.09
N PHE A 194 9.93 7.90 -19.86
CA PHE A 194 9.86 7.83 -21.33
C PHE A 194 11.15 7.33 -21.97
N LEU A 195 12.29 7.94 -21.63
CA LEU A 195 13.59 7.55 -22.17
C LEU A 195 13.93 6.09 -21.82
N SER A 196 13.64 5.66 -20.59
CA SER A 196 13.86 4.29 -20.13
C SER A 196 13.01 3.30 -20.92
N THR A 197 11.71 3.57 -21.09
CA THR A 197 10.80 2.71 -21.84
C THR A 197 11.21 2.64 -23.31
N GLN A 198 11.53 3.78 -23.95
CA GLN A 198 11.98 3.78 -25.35
C GLN A 198 13.33 3.08 -25.51
N LEU A 199 14.28 3.28 -24.59
CA LEU A 199 15.56 2.59 -24.62
C LEU A 199 15.39 1.06 -24.50
N MET A 200 14.45 0.62 -23.66
CA MET A 200 14.18 -0.80 -23.45
C MET A 200 13.46 -1.47 -24.63
N TYR A 201 12.44 -0.80 -25.19
CA TYR A 201 11.47 -1.43 -26.10
C TYR A 201 11.52 -0.92 -27.54
N ASN A 202 12.28 0.14 -27.84
CA ASN A 202 12.42 0.69 -29.17
C ASN A 202 13.87 0.58 -29.66
N GLN A 203 14.14 -0.45 -30.45
CA GLN A 203 15.48 -0.73 -30.97
C GLN A 203 16.09 0.45 -31.73
N THR A 204 15.30 1.18 -32.53
CA THR A 204 15.82 2.34 -33.27
C THR A 204 16.19 3.48 -32.34
N PHE A 205 15.40 3.67 -31.28
CA PHE A 205 15.71 4.66 -30.25
C PHE A 205 16.98 4.29 -29.49
N ALA A 206 17.13 3.02 -29.10
CA ALA A 206 18.28 2.51 -28.37
C ALA A 206 19.61 2.73 -29.13
N TYR A 207 19.61 2.61 -30.46
CA TYR A 207 20.80 2.91 -31.28
C TYR A 207 21.08 4.40 -31.46
N ARG A 208 20.10 5.28 -31.25
CA ARG A 208 20.22 6.72 -31.49
C ARG A 208 20.44 7.53 -30.22
N LEU A 209 19.97 7.05 -29.07
CA LEU A 209 20.13 7.77 -27.82
C LEU A 209 21.62 7.94 -27.50
N PRO A 210 22.11 9.17 -27.32
CA PRO A 210 23.51 9.40 -27.02
C PRO A 210 23.95 8.66 -25.76
N PRO A 211 25.18 8.11 -25.73
CA PRO A 211 25.74 7.53 -24.52
C PRO A 211 25.65 8.54 -23.36
N THR A 212 25.37 8.07 -22.15
CA THR A 212 25.16 8.84 -20.90
C THR A 212 23.82 9.56 -20.73
N TYR A 213 22.99 9.73 -21.75
CA TYR A 213 21.74 10.49 -21.60
C TYR A 213 20.76 9.83 -20.61
N ILE A 214 20.65 8.50 -20.65
CA ILE A 214 19.80 7.79 -19.70
C ILE A 214 20.29 7.93 -18.26
N GLU A 215 21.61 7.91 -18.04
CA GLU A 215 22.21 8.06 -16.71
C GLU A 215 22.05 9.50 -16.17
N GLN A 216 22.20 10.51 -17.04
CA GLN A 216 21.95 11.91 -16.66
C GLN A 216 20.47 12.13 -16.32
N ALA A 217 19.55 11.59 -17.14
CA ALA A 217 18.12 11.64 -16.85
C ALA A 217 17.79 10.92 -15.54
N ARG A 218 18.38 9.74 -15.30
CA ARG A 218 18.22 8.98 -14.05
C ARG A 218 18.69 9.77 -12.84
N ALA A 219 19.90 10.33 -12.88
CA ALA A 219 20.45 11.09 -11.77
C ALA A 219 19.59 12.31 -11.41
N LEU A 220 19.06 13.03 -12.41
CA LEU A 220 18.15 14.15 -12.19
C LEU A 220 16.77 13.69 -11.70
N ALA A 221 16.26 12.56 -12.20
CA ALA A 221 15.00 11.97 -11.74
C ALA A 221 15.11 11.49 -10.28
N ASP A 222 16.20 10.83 -9.93
CA ASP A 222 16.48 10.40 -8.56
C ASP A 222 16.53 11.61 -7.61
N TRP A 223 17.31 12.64 -7.94
CA TRP A 223 17.38 13.87 -7.14
C TRP A 223 16.02 14.57 -7.02
N HIS A 224 15.25 14.63 -8.11
CA HIS A 224 13.93 15.26 -8.09
C HIS A 224 12.93 14.47 -7.24
N GLN A 225 12.86 13.15 -7.40
CA GLN A 225 11.93 12.31 -6.65
C GLN A 225 12.29 12.24 -5.17
N ASP A 226 13.59 12.31 -4.85
CA ASP A 226 14.08 12.50 -3.48
C ASP A 226 13.48 13.77 -2.86
N GLY A 227 13.62 14.92 -3.51
CA GLY A 227 13.08 16.19 -3.00
C GLY A 227 11.55 16.27 -2.91
N VAL A 228 10.81 15.49 -3.70
CA VAL A 228 9.35 15.45 -3.63
C VAL A 228 8.83 14.51 -2.54
N PHE A 229 9.39 13.31 -2.43
CA PHE A 229 8.91 12.27 -1.52
C PHE A 229 9.73 12.17 -0.23
N SER A 230 10.40 13.27 0.16
CA SER A 230 11.10 13.36 1.44
C SER A 230 10.88 14.70 2.13
N ASP A 231 11.16 14.70 3.42
CA ASP A 231 11.30 15.87 4.27
C ASP A 231 12.39 15.59 5.31
N GLU A 232 13.07 16.63 5.79
CA GLU A 232 14.07 16.52 6.86
C GLU A 232 13.46 15.99 8.16
N GLN A 233 12.25 16.45 8.49
CA GLN A 233 11.49 15.97 9.65
C GLN A 233 10.67 14.74 9.26
N ALA A 234 10.74 13.69 10.09
CA ALA A 234 10.04 12.44 9.82
C ALA A 234 8.50 12.61 9.72
N ASP A 235 7.94 13.59 10.41
CA ASP A 235 6.51 13.96 10.38
C ASP A 235 6.17 15.06 9.35
N GLY A 236 7.10 15.38 8.46
CA GLY A 236 6.88 16.26 7.31
C GLY A 236 5.87 15.70 6.31
N VAL A 237 5.29 16.58 5.47
CA VAL A 237 4.30 16.18 4.46
C VAL A 237 4.94 15.55 3.23
N GLY A 238 6.18 15.89 2.89
CA GLY A 238 6.98 15.22 1.87
C GLY A 238 7.15 13.72 2.14
N ASN A 239 7.22 13.34 3.43
CA ASN A 239 7.29 11.95 3.87
C ASN A 239 5.93 11.21 3.89
N VAL A 240 4.83 11.80 3.40
CA VAL A 240 3.46 11.26 3.56
C VAL A 240 3.31 9.81 3.09
N ALA A 241 3.99 9.41 2.01
CA ALA A 241 3.95 8.03 1.47
C ALA A 241 4.51 7.03 2.48
N GLY A 242 5.63 7.38 3.13
CA GLY A 242 6.28 6.56 4.15
C GLY A 242 5.53 6.59 5.47
N ARG A 243 4.96 7.73 5.85
CA ARG A 243 4.20 7.90 7.10
C ARG A 243 2.94 7.04 7.15
N THR A 244 2.21 6.92 6.04
CA THR A 244 1.05 6.02 5.97
C THR A 244 1.46 4.55 5.85
N MET A 245 2.54 4.26 5.12
CA MET A 245 3.11 2.91 5.05
C MET A 245 3.59 2.43 6.43
N MET A 246 4.17 3.32 7.22
CA MET A 246 4.68 3.02 8.56
C MET A 246 3.58 2.49 9.49
N HIS A 247 2.35 3.02 9.39
CA HIS A 247 1.23 2.48 10.14
C HIS A 247 0.94 1.00 9.77
N THR A 248 1.01 0.68 8.48
CA THR A 248 0.85 -0.70 8.02
C THR A 248 1.97 -1.58 8.57
N ILE A 249 3.23 -1.10 8.59
CA ILE A 249 4.37 -1.82 9.17
C ILE A 249 4.15 -2.09 10.66
N ILE A 250 3.85 -1.06 11.45
CA ILE A 250 3.68 -1.16 12.91
C ILE A 250 2.55 -2.15 13.25
N ASN A 251 1.36 -2.00 12.66
CA ASN A 251 0.24 -2.91 12.93
C ASN A 251 0.59 -4.37 12.58
N SER A 252 1.35 -4.57 11.51
CA SER A 252 1.73 -5.91 11.08
C SER A 252 2.76 -6.54 12.02
N LEU A 253 3.73 -5.74 12.49
CA LEU A 253 4.68 -6.19 13.52
C LEU A 253 3.97 -6.55 14.83
N GLU A 254 2.99 -5.76 15.26
CA GLU A 254 2.18 -6.05 16.45
C GLU A 254 1.40 -7.37 16.31
N ARG A 255 0.80 -7.62 15.14
CA ARG A 255 0.12 -8.89 14.83
C ARG A 255 1.09 -10.06 14.85
N ILE A 256 2.21 -9.99 14.15
CA ILE A 256 3.21 -11.07 14.11
C ILE A 256 3.80 -11.32 15.50
N ALA A 257 4.00 -10.28 16.31
CA ALA A 257 4.52 -10.43 17.67
C ALA A 257 3.51 -11.06 18.65
N PHE A 258 2.22 -11.02 18.35
CA PHE A 258 1.16 -11.51 19.21
C PHE A 258 0.88 -13.00 18.97
N ASN A 259 1.18 -13.85 19.96
CA ASN A 259 1.05 -15.32 19.89
C ASN A 259 -0.37 -15.86 19.57
N GLY A 260 -1.40 -15.03 19.47
CA GLY A 260 -2.76 -15.42 19.12
C GLY A 260 -3.21 -15.01 17.71
N ASP A 261 -2.37 -14.30 16.95
CA ASP A 261 -2.63 -13.95 15.56
C ASP A 261 -1.77 -14.84 14.65
N PRO A 262 -2.36 -15.51 13.63
CA PRO A 262 -1.62 -16.43 12.77
C PRO A 262 -0.72 -15.73 11.75
N LEU A 263 -0.79 -14.40 11.60
CA LEU A 263 -0.01 -13.69 10.59
C LEU A 263 1.50 -13.91 10.75
N GLN A 264 2.15 -14.33 9.66
CA GLN A 264 3.59 -14.55 9.60
C GLN A 264 4.24 -13.91 8.38
N PHE A 265 3.52 -13.82 7.27
CA PHE A 265 4.05 -13.27 6.03
C PHE A 265 3.12 -12.19 5.51
N MET A 266 3.61 -10.95 5.45
CA MET A 266 2.88 -9.84 4.86
C MET A 266 3.58 -9.36 3.60
N VAL A 267 2.83 -9.30 2.49
CA VAL A 267 3.26 -8.63 1.26
C VAL A 267 2.50 -7.33 1.11
N VAL A 268 3.23 -6.25 0.86
CA VAL A 268 2.71 -4.96 0.46
C VAL A 268 3.27 -4.61 -0.91
N GLN A 269 2.47 -4.85 -1.95
CA GLN A 269 2.84 -4.53 -3.32
C GLN A 269 2.49 -3.07 -3.62
N THR A 270 3.49 -2.29 -3.98
CA THR A 270 3.37 -0.84 -4.15
C THR A 270 4.34 -0.32 -5.22
N THR A 271 4.56 0.99 -5.24
CA THR A 271 5.44 1.72 -6.16
C THR A 271 6.61 2.35 -5.40
N TYR A 272 7.45 3.16 -6.03
CA TYR A 272 8.72 3.59 -5.44
C TYR A 272 8.58 4.62 -4.30
N GLN A 273 7.49 5.39 -4.27
CA GLN A 273 7.31 6.55 -3.41
C GLN A 273 7.45 6.22 -1.91
N PRO A 274 6.81 5.15 -1.37
CA PRO A 274 6.97 4.79 0.02
C PRO A 274 8.40 4.41 0.40
N PHE A 275 9.21 3.88 -0.52
CA PHE A 275 10.60 3.53 -0.22
C PHE A 275 11.42 4.78 0.10
N ILE A 276 11.37 5.80 -0.76
CA ILE A 276 12.08 7.07 -0.56
C ILE A 276 11.67 7.68 0.79
N SER A 277 10.37 7.84 1.01
CA SER A 277 9.86 8.42 2.27
C SER A 277 10.21 7.59 3.50
N LEU A 278 10.19 6.25 3.43
CA LEU A 278 10.57 5.39 4.56
C LEU A 278 12.06 5.51 4.86
N PHE A 279 12.92 5.52 3.84
CA PHE A 279 14.37 5.59 4.04
C PHE A 279 14.81 6.94 4.63
N HIS A 280 14.12 8.03 4.29
CA HIS A 280 14.27 9.32 4.96
C HIS A 280 13.72 9.31 6.38
N GLY A 281 12.44 8.95 6.56
CA GLY A 281 11.79 8.97 7.86
C GLY A 281 12.40 8.02 8.89
N THR A 282 13.10 6.99 8.44
CA THR A 282 13.86 6.06 9.30
C THR A 282 15.37 6.32 9.29
N GLU A 283 15.82 7.41 8.67
CA GLU A 283 17.23 7.84 8.61
C GLU A 283 18.21 6.83 7.98
N MET A 284 17.74 5.79 7.28
CA MET A 284 18.59 4.78 6.63
C MET A 284 19.52 5.41 5.58
N ILE A 285 19.09 6.52 4.97
CA ILE A 285 19.87 7.27 3.99
C ILE A 285 21.17 7.87 4.55
N LYS A 286 21.31 8.02 5.88
CA LYS A 286 22.50 8.63 6.50
C LYS A 286 23.74 7.74 6.34
N GLU A 287 23.55 6.43 6.45
CA GLU A 287 24.61 5.43 6.27
C GLU A 287 24.59 4.82 4.85
N ASN A 288 23.48 4.96 4.12
CA ASN A 288 23.29 4.42 2.76
C ASN A 288 22.73 5.50 1.80
N PRO A 289 23.55 6.49 1.36
CA PRO A 289 23.08 7.60 0.54
C PRO A 289 22.43 7.18 -0.79
N GLU A 290 22.76 6.01 -1.31
CA GLU A 290 22.18 5.44 -2.53
C GLU A 290 20.67 5.16 -2.40
N LEU A 291 20.13 5.05 -1.18
CA LEU A 291 18.71 4.83 -0.93
C LEU A 291 17.82 6.05 -1.24
N LYS A 292 18.43 7.21 -1.55
CA LYS A 292 17.72 8.42 -2.01
C LYS A 292 17.15 8.29 -3.42
N GLY A 293 17.78 7.45 -4.25
CA GLY A 293 17.34 7.25 -5.63
C GLY A 293 16.05 6.45 -5.72
N ILE A 294 15.40 6.51 -6.88
CA ILE A 294 14.25 5.68 -7.21
C ILE A 294 14.72 4.21 -7.19
N PRO A 295 14.21 3.34 -6.30
CA PRO A 295 14.54 1.90 -6.33
C PRO A 295 14.19 1.29 -7.68
N ASN A 296 14.97 0.34 -8.21
CA ASN A 296 14.67 -0.29 -9.51
C ASN A 296 13.37 -1.13 -9.47
N PHE A 297 12.77 -1.42 -10.63
CA PHE A 297 11.62 -2.33 -10.70
C PHE A 297 11.95 -3.69 -10.07
N GLY A 298 10.98 -4.28 -9.37
CA GLY A 298 11.17 -5.50 -8.60
C GLY A 298 12.07 -5.35 -7.35
N SER A 299 12.35 -4.13 -6.90
CA SER A 299 13.01 -3.89 -5.61
C SER A 299 12.12 -4.29 -4.44
N ALA A 300 12.71 -4.68 -3.32
CA ALA A 300 11.97 -5.03 -2.11
C ALA A 300 12.70 -4.67 -0.82
N LEU A 301 11.93 -4.26 0.18
CA LEU A 301 12.36 -4.10 1.57
C LEU A 301 11.70 -5.20 2.41
N ALA A 302 12.52 -6.07 2.99
CA ALA A 302 12.08 -7.10 3.92
C ALA A 302 12.39 -6.68 5.37
N ILE A 303 11.40 -6.77 6.24
CA ILE A 303 11.48 -6.45 7.67
C ILE A 303 11.16 -7.73 8.43
N GLU A 304 12.20 -8.39 8.94
CA GLU A 304 12.08 -9.64 9.70
C GLU A 304 11.87 -9.32 11.17
N LEU A 305 10.83 -9.89 11.76
CA LEU A 305 10.68 -9.96 13.21
C LEU A 305 11.39 -11.21 13.74
N ARG A 306 12.41 -11.02 14.57
CA ARG A 306 13.27 -12.09 15.07
C ARG A 306 13.24 -12.17 16.59
N ARG A 307 13.14 -13.38 17.14
CA ARG A 307 13.22 -13.64 18.58
C ARG A 307 14.60 -14.13 18.99
N GLY A 308 15.18 -13.49 20.01
CA GLY A 308 16.43 -13.91 20.62
C GLY A 308 16.35 -15.32 21.22
N ALA A 309 17.47 -16.03 21.25
CA ALA A 309 17.52 -17.33 21.91
C ALA A 309 17.46 -17.15 23.45
N PRO A 310 16.81 -18.06 24.18
CA PRO A 310 16.83 -18.02 25.65
C PRO A 310 18.25 -17.90 26.22
N PRO A 311 18.45 -17.14 27.31
CA PRO A 311 17.43 -16.51 28.16
C PRO A 311 16.91 -15.14 27.66
N ASP A 312 17.54 -14.55 26.63
CA ASP A 312 17.30 -13.17 26.20
C ASP A 312 16.23 -13.08 25.09
N SER A 313 15.05 -13.68 25.32
CA SER A 313 13.93 -13.84 24.37
C SER A 313 13.26 -12.54 23.86
N ARG A 314 14.02 -11.45 23.79
CA ARG A 314 13.61 -10.16 23.21
C ARG A 314 13.45 -10.27 21.70
N ASP A 315 12.56 -9.43 21.18
CA ASP A 315 12.27 -9.34 19.76
C ASP A 315 13.04 -8.18 19.12
N PHE A 316 13.60 -8.44 17.94
CA PHE A 316 14.42 -7.52 17.15
C PHE A 316 13.94 -7.50 15.70
N LEU A 317 14.21 -6.38 15.03
CA LEU A 317 13.91 -6.17 13.63
C LEU A 317 15.20 -6.17 12.82
N ARG A 318 15.19 -6.97 11.74
CA ARG A 318 16.24 -6.97 10.72
C ARG A 318 15.66 -6.46 9.41
N PHE A 319 16.26 -5.41 8.86
CA PHE A 319 15.86 -4.84 7.59
C PHE A 319 16.84 -5.28 6.50
N LYS A 320 16.31 -5.74 5.38
CA LYS A 320 17.06 -6.10 4.19
C LYS A 320 16.46 -5.40 2.99
N PHE A 321 17.28 -4.75 2.18
CA PHE A 321 16.85 -4.11 0.94
C PHE A 321 17.51 -4.78 -0.27
N LYS A 322 16.70 -5.05 -1.29
CA LYS A 322 17.11 -5.54 -2.59
C LYS A 322 16.71 -4.52 -3.64
N ASN A 323 17.65 -4.03 -4.44
CA ASN A 323 17.42 -2.93 -5.38
C ASN A 323 17.19 -3.41 -6.83
N GLY A 324 16.19 -4.26 -7.03
CA GLY A 324 15.83 -4.85 -8.31
C GLY A 324 16.33 -6.30 -8.46
N THR A 325 16.21 -6.87 -9.66
CA THR A 325 16.25 -8.33 -9.86
C THR A 325 17.60 -8.93 -10.29
N ASN A 326 18.69 -8.18 -10.29
CA ASN A 326 19.89 -8.57 -11.07
C ASN A 326 20.86 -9.58 -10.42
N ALA A 327 20.60 -10.12 -9.23
CA ALA A 327 21.28 -11.31 -8.70
C ALA A 327 20.51 -11.95 -7.52
N ALA A 328 20.73 -13.24 -7.25
CA ALA A 328 20.18 -13.97 -6.10
C ALA A 328 20.74 -13.49 -4.75
N ASP A 329 21.97 -12.94 -4.73
CA ASP A 329 22.68 -12.48 -3.52
C ASP A 329 22.61 -10.96 -3.27
N ASP A 330 21.58 -10.28 -3.79
CA ASP A 330 21.49 -8.80 -3.77
C ASP A 330 20.77 -8.20 -2.54
N TRP A 331 20.47 -9.01 -1.52
CA TRP A 331 19.86 -8.52 -0.28
C TRP A 331 20.91 -7.91 0.65
N LYS A 332 20.84 -6.60 0.85
CA LYS A 332 21.74 -5.86 1.74
C LYS A 332 21.07 -5.52 3.05
N LEU A 333 21.79 -5.68 4.16
CA LEU A 333 21.32 -5.17 5.45
C LEU A 333 21.29 -3.64 5.40
N VAL A 334 20.16 -3.08 5.82
CA VAL A 334 19.99 -1.64 6.04
C VAL A 334 19.52 -1.46 7.48
N PHE A 335 19.86 -0.34 8.11
CA PHE A 335 19.59 -0.16 9.55
C PHE A 335 18.92 1.18 9.79
N PRO A 336 17.73 1.20 10.42
CA PRO A 336 17.05 2.45 10.71
C PRO A 336 17.67 3.16 11.91
N PHE A 337 17.41 4.46 12.02
CA PHE A 337 17.66 5.32 13.19
C PHE A 337 19.12 5.33 13.66
N GLY A 338 20.07 5.19 12.73
CA GLY A 338 21.51 5.22 13.01
C GLY A 338 22.05 3.94 13.67
N HIS A 339 21.24 2.88 13.75
CA HIS A 339 21.72 1.57 14.21
C HIS A 339 22.71 0.97 13.20
N ARG A 340 23.50 -0.01 13.66
CA ARG A 340 24.44 -0.80 12.83
C ARG A 340 24.22 -2.31 12.99
N SER A 341 23.08 -2.67 13.57
CA SER A 341 22.66 -4.03 13.89
C SER A 341 21.13 -4.07 13.95
N ASP A 342 20.57 -5.26 14.16
CA ASP A 342 19.13 -5.46 14.37
C ASP A 342 18.61 -4.55 15.51
N VAL A 343 17.45 -3.94 15.32
CA VAL A 343 16.88 -2.92 16.21
C VAL A 343 15.83 -3.54 17.13
N PRO A 344 15.82 -3.28 18.46
CA PRO A 344 14.77 -3.78 19.33
C PRO A 344 13.37 -3.36 18.84
N LEU A 345 12.41 -4.29 18.82
CA LEU A 345 11.05 -4.03 18.33
C LEU A 345 10.41 -2.81 19.02
N THR A 346 10.51 -2.74 20.36
CA THR A 346 9.94 -1.67 21.17
C THR A 346 10.57 -0.31 20.87
N GLU A 347 11.88 -0.27 20.62
CA GLU A 347 12.58 0.96 20.23
C GLU A 347 12.12 1.43 18.84
N PHE A 348 12.00 0.51 17.89
CA PHE A 348 11.53 0.84 16.55
C PHE A 348 10.12 1.44 16.57
N ILE A 349 9.18 0.79 17.27
CA ILE A 349 7.80 1.29 17.39
C ILE A 349 7.80 2.67 18.03
N TYR A 350 8.51 2.86 19.15
CA TYR A 350 8.58 4.16 19.85
C TYR A 350 9.09 5.30 18.96
N ARG A 351 10.10 5.04 18.12
CA ARG A 351 10.66 6.06 17.21
C ARG A 351 9.78 6.31 15.98
N ALA A 352 9.08 5.28 15.49
CA ALA A 352 8.31 5.34 14.26
C ALA A 352 6.86 5.85 14.46
N GLU A 353 6.27 5.57 15.61
CA GLU A 353 4.88 5.90 15.96
C GLU A 353 4.53 7.36 15.75
N GLY A 354 5.37 8.28 16.24
CA GLY A 354 5.07 9.71 16.25
C GLY A 354 4.91 10.33 14.85
N ALA A 355 5.60 9.78 13.86
CA ALA A 355 5.51 10.23 12.47
C ALA A 355 4.39 9.53 11.67
N ALA A 356 3.91 8.36 12.13
CA ALA A 356 2.97 7.55 11.39
C ALA A 356 1.59 8.21 11.24
N ILE A 357 0.98 8.02 10.07
CA ILE A 357 -0.40 8.42 9.80
C ILE A 357 -1.28 7.17 9.86
N SER A 358 -2.10 7.10 10.90
CA SER A 358 -2.85 5.90 11.31
C SER A 358 -4.27 5.79 10.77
N SER A 359 -4.79 6.83 10.11
CA SER A 359 -6.15 6.82 9.58
C SER A 359 -6.36 7.85 8.48
N ASN A 360 -7.40 7.63 7.66
CA ASN A 360 -7.85 8.62 6.67
C ASN A 360 -8.18 9.98 7.31
N LYS A 361 -8.67 10.00 8.55
CA LYS A 361 -8.95 11.24 9.29
C LYS A 361 -7.67 12.01 9.60
N GLN A 362 -6.64 11.32 10.10
CA GLN A 362 -5.35 11.94 10.37
C GLN A 362 -4.66 12.38 9.06
N TRP A 363 -4.76 11.56 8.01
CA TRP A 363 -4.31 11.92 6.67
C TRP A 363 -4.95 13.23 6.19
N ALA A 364 -6.28 13.37 6.33
CA ALA A 364 -6.99 14.58 5.92
C ALA A 364 -6.53 15.82 6.68
N GLN A 365 -6.22 15.68 7.98
CA GLN A 365 -5.66 16.75 8.79
C GLN A 365 -4.26 17.16 8.30
N VAL A 366 -3.37 16.18 8.06
CA VAL A 366 -2.03 16.42 7.51
C VAL A 366 -2.10 17.09 6.13
N CYS A 367 -3.02 16.64 5.28
CA CYS A 367 -3.19 17.14 3.93
C CYS A 367 -3.95 18.47 3.83
N GLY A 368 -4.60 18.91 4.91
CA GLY A 368 -5.43 20.11 4.91
C GLY A 368 -6.74 19.96 4.14
N VAL A 369 -7.27 18.74 4.08
CA VAL A 369 -8.55 18.40 3.45
C VAL A 369 -9.67 18.50 4.49
N SER A 370 -10.81 19.08 4.11
CA SER A 370 -11.94 19.17 5.03
C SER A 370 -12.59 17.79 5.22
N SER A 371 -13.10 17.51 6.42
CA SER A 371 -13.78 16.22 6.71
C SER A 371 -15.03 15.95 5.84
N ALA A 372 -15.57 16.98 5.16
CA ALA A 372 -16.66 16.82 4.21
C ALA A 372 -16.20 16.20 2.88
N GLU A 373 -14.97 16.48 2.44
CA GLU A 373 -14.40 15.98 1.17
C GLU A 373 -13.89 14.54 1.26
N THR A 374 -13.73 14.00 2.48
CA THR A 374 -13.29 12.61 2.73
C THR A 374 -14.40 11.56 2.64
N GLN A 375 -15.63 11.95 2.32
CA GLN A 375 -16.72 10.99 2.13
C GLN A 375 -16.73 10.48 0.68
N PRO A 376 -16.62 9.15 0.44
CA PRO A 376 -16.58 8.59 -0.92
C PRO A 376 -17.85 8.93 -1.73
N ALA A 377 -18.98 9.14 -1.07
CA ALA A 377 -20.22 9.59 -1.71
C ALA A 377 -20.16 11.04 -2.25
N LEU A 378 -19.35 11.91 -1.64
CA LEU A 378 -19.19 13.31 -2.08
C LEU A 378 -18.12 13.44 -3.16
N ALA A 379 -17.03 12.67 -3.07
CA ALA A 379 -16.00 12.62 -4.11
C ALA A 379 -16.56 12.14 -5.47
N ALA A 380 -17.39 11.09 -5.45
CA ALA A 380 -18.12 10.62 -6.64
C ALA A 380 -19.08 11.68 -7.19
N ALA A 381 -19.78 12.43 -6.31
CA ALA A 381 -20.69 13.50 -6.71
C ALA A 381 -19.94 14.69 -7.35
N ILE A 382 -18.76 15.06 -6.83
CA ILE A 382 -17.93 16.15 -7.35
C ILE A 382 -17.32 15.78 -8.71
N GLN A 383 -16.85 14.54 -8.90
CA GLN A 383 -16.35 14.06 -10.20
C GLN A 383 -17.46 14.03 -11.27
N THR A 384 -18.68 13.63 -10.91
CA THR A 384 -19.83 13.72 -11.85
C THR A 384 -20.24 15.16 -12.17
N ALA A 385 -19.99 16.12 -11.28
CA ALA A 385 -20.32 17.53 -11.49
C ALA A 385 -19.30 18.25 -12.39
N ALA A 386 -18.02 17.85 -12.35
CA ALA A 386 -16.97 18.42 -13.19
C ALA A 386 -17.11 18.07 -14.69
N GLY A 387 -17.88 17.02 -15.03
CA GLY A 387 -18.02 16.52 -16.41
C GLY A 387 -19.29 16.95 -17.16
N LYS A 388 -20.16 17.81 -16.61
CA LYS A 388 -21.44 18.16 -17.27
C LYS A 388 -21.72 19.66 -17.25
N THR A 389 -22.05 20.20 -18.43
CA THR A 389 -22.45 21.59 -18.64
C THR A 389 -23.66 22.00 -17.76
N SER A 390 -23.67 23.28 -17.43
CA SER A 390 -24.46 24.00 -16.42
C SER A 390 -25.99 23.88 -16.48
N ILE A 391 -26.58 23.16 -17.43
CA ILE A 391 -28.03 23.03 -17.59
C ILE A 391 -28.59 21.78 -16.89
N GLN A 392 -27.78 20.74 -16.60
CA GLN A 392 -28.26 19.54 -15.90
C GLN A 392 -28.24 19.62 -14.36
N LEU A 393 -27.44 20.52 -13.77
CA LEU A 393 -27.40 20.71 -12.31
C LEU A 393 -28.71 21.29 -11.73
N ALA A 394 -29.40 22.15 -12.47
CA ALA A 394 -30.64 22.78 -11.99
C ALA A 394 -31.80 21.77 -11.79
N PHE A 395 -31.89 20.76 -12.65
CA PHE A 395 -32.93 19.72 -12.54
C PHE A 395 -32.59 18.68 -11.46
N GLY A 396 -31.32 18.32 -11.31
CA GLY A 396 -30.86 17.38 -10.27
C GLY A 396 -31.11 17.90 -8.86
N ILE A 397 -30.77 19.17 -8.60
CA ILE A 397 -30.94 19.80 -7.28
C ILE A 397 -32.43 19.92 -6.92
N MET A 398 -33.28 20.34 -7.86
CA MET A 398 -34.73 20.41 -7.62
C MET A 398 -35.35 19.04 -7.33
N SER A 399 -34.92 17.98 -8.03
CA SER A 399 -35.44 16.63 -7.80
C SER A 399 -35.03 16.06 -6.44
N PHE A 400 -33.82 16.36 -5.96
CA PHE A 400 -33.33 15.95 -4.64
C PHE A 400 -34.10 16.66 -3.51
N PHE A 401 -34.35 17.98 -3.64
CA PHE A 401 -35.14 18.73 -2.65
C PHE A 401 -36.60 18.26 -2.59
N VAL A 402 -37.21 17.91 -3.72
CA VAL A 402 -38.57 17.36 -3.75
C VAL A 402 -38.62 15.99 -3.06
N LEU A 403 -37.65 15.10 -3.31
CA LEU A 403 -37.57 13.79 -2.66
C LEU A 403 -37.37 13.91 -1.13
N CYS A 404 -36.49 14.80 -0.69
CA CYS A 404 -36.31 15.08 0.75
C CYS A 404 -37.57 15.66 1.38
N PHE A 405 -38.28 16.57 0.68
CA PHE A 405 -39.52 17.15 1.18
C PHE A 405 -40.64 16.10 1.31
N VAL A 406 -40.78 15.20 0.34
CA VAL A 406 -41.75 14.08 0.39
C VAL A 406 -41.40 13.11 1.52
N ALA A 407 -40.12 12.79 1.74
CA ALA A 407 -39.69 11.93 2.84
C ALA A 407 -40.00 12.55 4.22
N VAL A 408 -39.73 13.85 4.40
CA VAL A 408 -40.04 14.58 5.64
C VAL A 408 -41.54 14.66 5.89
N MET A 409 -42.34 14.91 4.84
CA MET A 409 -43.80 14.91 4.92
C MET A 409 -44.35 13.51 5.27
N GLY A 410 -43.79 12.45 4.69
CA GLY A 410 -44.13 11.06 5.00
C GLY A 410 -43.83 10.68 6.46
N LEU A 411 -42.67 11.10 6.98
CA LEU A 411 -42.28 10.92 8.39
C LEU A 411 -43.20 11.69 9.34
N ARG A 412 -43.55 12.94 9.01
CA ARG A 412 -44.50 13.74 9.81
C ARG A 412 -45.90 13.14 9.81
N ALA A 413 -46.37 12.63 8.68
CA ALA A 413 -47.67 11.94 8.60
C ALA A 413 -47.70 10.63 9.39
N LYS A 414 -46.59 9.87 9.40
CA LYS A 414 -46.45 8.63 10.20
C LYS A 414 -46.41 8.92 11.70
N LEU A 415 -45.71 9.97 12.11
CA LEU A 415 -45.68 10.43 13.51
C LEU A 415 -47.04 10.98 13.98
N ALA A 416 -47.78 11.69 13.12
CA ALA A 416 -49.13 12.14 13.42
C ALA A 416 -50.12 10.97 13.57
N ARG A 417 -50.05 9.94 12.70
CA ARG A 417 -50.86 8.71 12.83
C ARG A 417 -50.52 7.93 14.10
N ASN A 418 -49.24 7.88 14.48
CA ASN A 418 -48.81 7.20 15.70
C ASN A 418 -49.24 7.96 16.96
N ARG A 419 -49.24 9.30 16.95
CA ARG A 419 -49.79 10.11 18.07
C ARG A 419 -51.31 9.98 18.21
N ALA A 420 -52.05 9.82 17.11
CA ALA A 420 -53.50 9.58 17.15
C ALA A 420 -53.89 8.20 17.72
N ARG A 421 -52.96 7.22 17.74
CA ARG A 421 -53.18 5.87 18.30
C ARG A 421 -52.90 5.75 19.80
N TYR A 422 -52.28 6.75 20.44
CA TYR A 422 -51.89 6.69 21.86
C TYR A 422 -52.90 7.30 22.84
N VAL A 423 -54.08 7.75 22.38
CA VAL A 423 -55.16 8.23 23.26
C VAL A 423 -56.32 7.23 23.24
N ARG A 424 -56.15 6.12 23.95
CA ARG A 424 -57.20 5.32 24.60
C ARG A 424 -56.56 4.14 25.33
N LEU A 425 -56.22 4.33 26.59
CA LEU A 425 -56.21 3.25 27.58
C LEU A 425 -56.89 3.78 28.83
N ALA A 426 -58.00 3.12 29.18
CA ALA A 426 -58.77 3.33 30.39
C ALA A 426 -57.99 2.77 31.60
N GLU A 427 -58.20 3.41 32.74
CA GLU A 427 -57.71 3.01 34.06
C GLU A 427 -58.19 1.62 34.45
N GLU A 428 -57.32 0.83 35.09
CA GLU A 428 -57.74 -0.04 36.20
C GLU A 428 -56.58 -0.30 37.17
N ASN A 429 -56.87 -0.11 38.46
CA ASN A 429 -56.02 -0.34 39.62
C ASN A 429 -55.73 -1.83 39.84
N GLU A 430 -54.57 -2.17 40.42
CA GLU A 430 -54.45 -2.83 41.75
C GLU A 430 -53.04 -3.40 42.04
N THR A 431 -52.52 -2.96 43.19
CA THR A 431 -51.68 -3.62 44.22
C THR A 431 -50.69 -4.76 43.89
N LEU A 432 -49.41 -4.47 44.18
CA LEU A 432 -48.45 -5.21 45.03
C LEU A 432 -48.67 -6.71 45.28
N GLN A 433 -47.69 -7.54 44.87
CA GLN A 433 -47.11 -8.56 45.75
C GLN A 433 -45.74 -9.08 45.24
N THR A 434 -44.74 -9.00 46.12
CA THR A 434 -43.38 -9.54 46.01
C THR A 434 -43.29 -10.96 46.58
N TYR A 435 -42.66 -11.92 45.89
CA TYR A 435 -42.00 -13.11 46.47
C TYR A 435 -40.91 -13.61 45.48
N ARG A 436 -39.61 -13.46 45.77
CA ARG A 436 -38.66 -14.33 46.51
C ARG A 436 -38.45 -15.74 45.92
N TYR A 437 -37.17 -15.96 45.58
CA TYR A 437 -36.46 -17.20 45.21
C TYR A 437 -36.63 -18.35 46.22
N ALA A 438 -36.71 -19.59 45.71
CA ALA A 438 -36.14 -20.78 46.35
C ALA A 438 -35.91 -21.91 45.32
N ASP A 439 -34.70 -22.48 45.37
CA ASP A 439 -34.19 -23.63 44.63
C ASP A 439 -34.94 -24.95 44.90
N GLN A 440 -34.98 -25.88 43.93
CA GLN A 440 -34.18 -27.13 43.94
C GLN A 440 -34.68 -28.24 42.97
N LYS A 441 -33.69 -28.72 42.20
CA LYS A 441 -33.37 -30.12 41.81
C LYS A 441 -33.97 -30.80 40.55
N PRO A 442 -33.20 -31.74 39.95
CA PRO A 442 -33.28 -32.09 38.52
C PRO A 442 -33.80 -33.52 38.28
N MET A 443 -34.31 -33.76 37.07
CA MET A 443 -34.58 -35.08 36.47
C MET A 443 -34.53 -34.92 34.95
N GLU A 444 -34.20 -35.88 34.09
CA GLU A 444 -33.53 -37.18 34.16
C GLU A 444 -33.37 -37.57 32.67
N LYS A 445 -32.30 -38.28 32.33
CA LYS A 445 -32.11 -38.81 30.96
C LYS A 445 -33.17 -39.85 30.65
N THR A 446 -33.75 -39.80 29.45
CA THR A 446 -34.47 -40.95 28.87
C THR A 446 -33.88 -41.30 27.52
N ARG A 447 -33.58 -42.59 27.38
CA ARG A 447 -33.05 -43.32 26.22
C ARG A 447 -34.22 -44.08 25.57
N LEU A 448 -33.99 -44.58 24.35
CA LEU A 448 -34.80 -45.47 23.49
C LEU A 448 -35.55 -44.68 22.40
N VAL A 449 -35.43 -44.99 21.11
CA VAL A 449 -35.08 -46.25 20.40
C VAL A 449 -34.04 -45.99 19.32
#